data_AF-A0A2G7FXS9-F1
#
_entry.id   AF-A0A2G7FXS9-F1
#
_cell.length_a   1.000
_cell.length_b   1.000
_cell.length_c   1.000
_cell.angle_alpha   90.00
_cell.angle_beta   90.00
_cell.angle_gamma   90.00
#
_symmetry.space_group_name_H-M   'P 1'
#
loop_
_entity.id
_entity.type
_entity.pdbx_description
1 polymer ?
#
loop_
_entity_poly.entity_id
_entity_poly.type
_entity_poly.pdbx_seq_one_letter_code
_entity_poly.pdbx_strand_id
1 'polypeptide(L)'
;MKAMPRYLAIVRYSTLESFGQCDKDIETIIKAKLAGQEISHFNLFLPTSALPPVHYASFVVPYDLPEDVLDDMKVADGLLIHIRRE
;
A
#
# COMPACT_ATOMS: atom_id res chain seq x y z
N MET A 1 -22.17 -7.02 14.96
CA MET A 1 -21.23 -6.05 14.34
C MET A 1 -20.72 -6.69 13.06
N LYS A 2 -20.84 -6.01 11.91
CA LYS A 2 -20.23 -6.49 10.66
C LYS A 2 -18.71 -6.47 10.86
N ALA A 3 -18.00 -7.54 10.50
CA ALA A 3 -16.55 -7.57 10.61
C ALA A 3 -15.96 -6.49 9.69
N MET A 4 -15.05 -5.67 10.21
CA MET A 4 -14.38 -4.64 9.40
C MET A 4 -13.47 -5.32 8.38
N PRO A 5 -13.60 -5.02 7.07
CA PRO A 5 -12.75 -5.63 6.06
C PRO A 5 -11.28 -5.23 6.23
N ARG A 6 -10.42 -6.21 5.99
CA ARG A 6 -8.96 -6.07 6.01
C ARG A 6 -8.44 -6.07 4.59
N TYR A 7 -7.44 -5.25 4.35
CA TYR A 7 -6.81 -5.07 3.05
C TYR A 7 -5.30 -5.16 3.16
N LEU A 8 -4.70 -5.60 2.06
CA LEU A 8 -3.27 -5.67 1.85
C LEU A 8 -2.88 -4.76 0.69
N ALA A 9 -2.11 -3.72 0.99
CA ALA A 9 -1.37 -2.95 0.00
C ALA A 9 -0.07 -3.67 -0.34
N ILE A 10 0.17 -3.85 -1.63
CA ILE A 10 1.40 -4.41 -2.21
C ILE A 10 2.06 -3.30 -2.99
N VAL A 11 3.26 -2.90 -2.56
CA VAL A 11 4.00 -1.81 -3.17
C VAL A 11 5.18 -2.34 -3.96
N ARG A 12 5.20 -2.05 -5.26
CA ARG A 12 6.21 -2.49 -6.21
C ARG A 12 6.94 -1.29 -6.79
N TYR A 13 8.23 -1.46 -6.99
CA TYR A 13 9.09 -0.46 -7.62
C TYR A 13 9.48 -0.94 -9.00
N SER A 14 9.54 -0.01 -9.95
CA SER A 14 9.91 -0.29 -11.34
C SER A 14 11.42 -0.47 -11.46
N THR A 15 12.19 0.21 -10.61
CA THR A 15 13.67 0.17 -10.59
C THR A 15 14.22 0.23 -9.15
N LEU A 16 15.47 -0.18 -8.97
CA LEU A 16 16.18 0.00 -7.69
C LEU A 16 16.37 1.48 -7.32
N GLU A 17 16.42 2.37 -8.32
CA GLU A 17 16.46 3.82 -8.10
C GLU A 17 15.17 4.32 -7.46
N SER A 18 14.00 3.93 -7.99
CA SER A 18 12.71 4.28 -7.38
C SER A 18 12.56 3.70 -5.96
N PHE A 19 13.15 2.54 -5.69
CA PHE A 19 13.24 2.02 -4.32
C PHE A 19 14.09 2.93 -3.43
N GLY A 20 15.31 3.27 -3.84
CA GLY A 20 16.20 4.15 -3.06
C GLY A 20 15.63 5.55 -2.79
N GLN A 21 14.77 6.06 -3.69
CA GLN A 21 14.10 7.34 -3.54
C GLN A 21 12.89 7.28 -2.59
N CYS A 22 12.11 6.20 -2.63
CA CYS A 22 10.80 6.14 -1.96
C CYS A 22 10.77 5.29 -0.67
N ASP A 23 11.74 4.39 -0.44
CA ASP A 23 11.73 3.44 0.69
C ASP A 23 11.55 4.13 2.05
N LYS A 24 12.30 5.21 2.29
CA LYS A 24 12.27 5.95 3.56
C LYS A 24 10.91 6.57 3.88
N ASP A 25 10.13 6.87 2.85
CA ASP A 25 8.85 7.56 2.96
C ASP A 25 7.66 6.64 2.61
N ILE A 26 7.89 5.34 2.46
CA ILE A 26 6.89 4.40 1.94
C ILE A 26 5.61 4.36 2.78
N GLU A 27 5.74 4.44 4.10
CA GLU A 27 4.60 4.51 5.01
C GLU A 27 3.78 5.78 4.76
N THR A 28 4.44 6.93 4.63
CA THR A 28 3.82 8.22 4.37
C THR A 28 3.10 8.20 3.01
N ILE A 29 3.73 7.60 1.99
CA ILE A 29 3.15 7.48 0.65
C ILE A 29 1.88 6.62 0.67
N ILE A 30 1.91 5.46 1.34
CA ILE A 30 0.73 4.59 1.45
C ILE A 30 -0.39 5.31 2.22
N LYS A 31 -0.07 5.98 3.33
CA LYS A 31 -1.06 6.73 4.12
C LYS A 31 -1.66 7.90 3.35
N ALA A 32 -0.86 8.62 2.56
CA ALA A 32 -1.34 9.70 1.70
C ALA A 32 -2.29 9.16 0.62
N LYS A 33 -1.98 8.00 0.02
CA LYS A 33 -2.87 7.32 -0.94
C LYS A 33 -4.19 6.88 -0.30
N LEU A 34 -4.16 6.47 0.97
CA LEU A 34 -5.34 6.05 1.73
C LEU A 34 -6.01 7.20 2.50
N ALA A 35 -5.60 8.44 2.26
CA ALA A 35 -6.20 9.60 2.92
C ALA A 35 -7.72 9.64 2.63
N GLY A 36 -8.51 9.79 3.69
CA GLY A 36 -9.98 9.78 3.61
C GLY A 36 -10.64 8.40 3.82
N GLN A 37 -9.88 7.30 3.89
CA GLN A 37 -10.44 5.94 3.98
C GLN A 37 -10.63 5.41 5.42
N GLU A 38 -10.58 6.26 6.44
CA GLU A 38 -10.73 5.87 7.87
C GLU A 38 -9.92 4.63 8.28
N ILE A 39 -8.66 4.56 7.83
CA ILE A 39 -7.80 3.40 8.07
C ILE A 39 -7.48 3.24 9.57
N SER A 40 -7.50 1.99 10.02
CA SER A 40 -7.09 1.56 11.36
C SER A 40 -6.22 0.32 11.28
N HIS A 41 -5.54 -0.03 12.38
CA HIS A 41 -4.68 -1.22 12.46
C HIS A 41 -3.65 -1.32 11.33
N PHE A 42 -3.07 -0.18 10.93
CA PHE A 42 -2.06 -0.10 9.90
C PHE A 42 -0.76 -0.75 10.36
N ASN A 43 -0.23 -1.67 9.56
CA ASN A 43 1.04 -2.35 9.82
C ASN A 43 1.84 -2.49 8.52
N LEU A 44 3.01 -1.86 8.48
CA LEU A 44 3.98 -1.98 7.39
C LEU A 44 4.94 -3.13 7.69
N PHE A 45 5.11 -4.05 6.74
CA PHE A 45 6.01 -5.18 6.87
C PHE A 45 7.42 -4.86 6.35
N LEU A 46 8.40 -5.64 6.80
CA LEU A 46 9.74 -5.59 6.24
C LEU A 46 9.71 -5.91 4.74
N PRO A 47 10.54 -5.24 3.91
CA PRO A 47 10.61 -5.51 2.49
C PRO A 47 11.09 -6.94 2.21
N THR A 48 10.64 -7.49 1.08
CA THR A 48 11.14 -8.79 0.59
C THR A 48 12.60 -8.69 0.16
N SER A 49 13.29 -9.83 0.10
CA SER A 49 14.63 -9.96 -0.49
C SER A 49 14.69 -9.91 -2.04
N ALA A 50 13.58 -9.57 -2.72
CA ALA A 50 13.55 -9.40 -4.17
C ALA A 50 14.27 -8.12 -4.63
N LEU A 51 14.58 -8.02 -5.93
CA LEU A 51 15.21 -6.85 -6.54
C LEU A 51 14.41 -6.40 -7.79
N PRO A 52 13.72 -5.24 -7.76
CA PRO A 52 13.52 -4.37 -6.60
C PRO A 52 12.72 -5.04 -5.46
N PRO A 53 12.93 -4.62 -4.20
CA PRO A 53 12.15 -5.12 -3.07
C PRO A 53 10.65 -4.85 -3.23
N VAL A 54 9.81 -5.61 -2.53
CA VAL A 54 8.36 -5.38 -2.45
C VAL A 54 8.02 -5.08 -0.99
N HIS A 55 7.27 -4.02 -0.75
CA HIS A 55 6.67 -3.77 0.57
C HIS A 55 5.24 -4.27 0.61
N TYR A 56 4.84 -4.69 1.80
CA TYR A 56 3.46 -5.01 2.12
C TYR A 56 3.02 -4.11 3.26
N ALA A 57 1.76 -3.67 3.23
CA ALA A 57 1.12 -3.06 4.39
C ALA A 57 -0.29 -3.60 4.54
N SER A 58 -0.66 -4.02 5.76
CA SER A 58 -2.03 -4.43 6.09
C SER A 58 -2.74 -3.31 6.84
N PHE A 59 -4.03 -3.14 6.58
CA PHE A 59 -4.86 -2.17 7.28
C PHE A 59 -6.33 -2.58 7.24
N VAL A 60 -7.14 -1.95 8.09
CA VAL A 60 -8.57 -2.20 8.24
C VAL A 60 -9.34 -0.92 7.99
N VAL A 61 -10.47 -1.01 7.31
CA VAL A 61 -11.38 0.13 7.06
C VAL A 61 -12.80 -0.25 7.50
N PRO A 62 -13.65 0.73 7.89
CA PRO A 62 -14.99 0.43 8.42
C PRO A 62 -16.00 -0.01 7.33
N TYR A 63 -15.68 0.21 6.06
CA TYR A 63 -16.50 -0.11 4.89
C TYR A 63 -15.68 -0.78 3.79
N ASP A 64 -16.35 -1.39 2.80
CA ASP A 64 -15.67 -1.94 1.64
C ASP A 64 -15.10 -0.79 0.78
N LEU A 65 -13.81 -0.83 0.47
CA LEU A 65 -13.17 0.15 -0.41
C LEU A 65 -13.77 0.10 -1.82
N PRO A 66 -13.94 1.26 -2.49
CA PRO A 66 -14.40 1.31 -3.86
C PRO A 66 -13.33 0.80 -4.83
N GLU A 67 -13.75 0.27 -5.99
CA GLU A 67 -12.86 -0.43 -6.94
C GLU A 67 -11.72 0.46 -7.48
N ASP A 68 -11.97 1.76 -7.62
CA ASP A 68 -10.97 2.76 -8.05
C ASP A 68 -9.79 2.90 -7.06
N VAL A 69 -10.01 2.57 -5.78
CA VAL A 69 -8.95 2.51 -4.78
C VAL A 69 -8.18 1.19 -4.84
N LEU A 70 -8.82 0.11 -5.30
CA LEU A 70 -8.25 -1.24 -5.39
C LEU A 70 -7.37 -1.43 -6.63
N ASP A 71 -7.69 -0.73 -7.72
CA ASP A 71 -6.93 -0.80 -8.95
C ASP A 71 -5.47 -0.34 -8.79
N ASP A 72 -4.59 -0.97 -9.58
CA ASP A 72 -3.17 -0.64 -9.66
C ASP A 72 -2.97 0.83 -10.00
N MET A 73 -2.55 1.62 -9.00
CA MET A 73 -2.34 3.04 -9.20
C MET A 73 -0.85 3.38 -9.13
N LYS A 74 -0.38 4.14 -10.12
CA LYS A 74 0.90 4.82 -10.04
C LYS A 74 0.79 5.95 -9.04
N VAL A 75 1.57 5.87 -7.98
CA VAL A 75 1.55 6.87 -6.88
C VAL A 75 2.70 7.87 -7.02
N ALA A 76 3.82 7.42 -7.57
CA ALA A 76 4.96 8.24 -7.93
C ALA A 76 5.67 7.63 -9.15
N ASP A 77 6.63 8.34 -9.73
CA ASP A 77 7.45 7.79 -10.82
C ASP A 77 8.16 6.51 -10.36
N GLY A 78 7.83 5.41 -11.03
CA GLY A 78 8.37 4.10 -10.71
C GLY A 78 7.72 3.38 -9.51
N LEU A 79 6.73 3.95 -8.83
CA LEU A 79 6.05 3.33 -7.68
C LEU A 79 4.61 2.91 -8.02
N LEU A 80 4.33 1.62 -7.90
CA LEU A 80 3.01 1.03 -8.10
C LEU A 80 2.46 0.51 -6.76
N ILE A 81 1.22 0.86 -6.43
CA ILE A 81 0.52 0.30 -5.27
C ILE A 81 -0.71 -0.46 -5.77
N HIS A 82 -0.76 -1.76 -5.44
CA HIS A 82 -1.92 -2.62 -5.63
C HIS A 82 -2.60 -2.83 -4.28
N ILE A 83 -3.93 -2.72 -4.20
CA ILE A 83 -4.67 -2.99 -2.97
C ILE A 83 -5.66 -4.11 -3.22
N ARG A 84 -5.59 -5.14 -2.39
CA ARG A 84 -6.57 -6.24 -2.42
C ARG A 84 -7.15 -6.48 -1.05
N ARG A 85 -8.38 -6.99 -1.03
CA ARG A 85 -9.00 -7.50 0.19
C ARG A 85 -8.30 -8.80 0.62
N GLU A 86 -8.09 -8.97 1.91
CA GLU A 86 -7.63 -10.25 2.51
C GLU A 86 -8.77 -11.25 2.71
#